data_AF-A0A438WIA6-F1
#
_entry.id   AF-A0A438WIA6-F1
#
_cell.length_a   1.000
_cell.length_b   1.000
_cell.length_c   1.000
_cell.angle_alpha   90.00
_cell.angle_beta   90.00
_cell.angle_gamma   90.00
#
_symmetry.space_group_name_H-M   'P 1'
#
loop_
_entity.id
_entity.type
_entity.pdbx_description
1 polymer ?
#
loop_
_entity_poly.entity_id
_entity_poly.type
_entity_poly.pdbx_seq_one_letter_code
_entity_poly.pdbx_strand_id
1 'polypeptide(L)'
;VLVEELPAQALLNEYKEMPKKLHALFQKRALEVGNIEVFYTPRRLCLLIKDFPLLTQETKEEFFGPPVKIACNNEDKTQGLNALGLGFYQKLGLKDHQHFQTAFKNNKEVLYHAKIHEKEPTKDLIMPIVLEFLEGLNFG
;
A
#
# COMPACT_ATOMS: atom_id res chain seq x y z
N VAL A 1 33.83 -4.70 -21.88
CA VAL A 1 33.21 -4.38 -20.58
C VAL A 1 33.11 -5.69 -19.82
N LEU A 2 33.75 -5.83 -18.67
CA LEU A 2 33.54 -7.02 -17.82
C LEU A 2 32.06 -7.03 -17.44
N VAL A 3 31.37 -8.12 -17.76
CA VAL A 3 29.90 -8.24 -17.69
C VAL A 3 29.35 -8.04 -16.26
N GLU A 4 30.23 -8.10 -15.25
CA GLU A 4 29.88 -7.99 -13.83
C GLU A 4 30.07 -6.60 -13.22
N GLU A 5 30.66 -5.64 -13.94
CA GLU A 5 30.91 -4.30 -13.38
C GLU A 5 29.79 -3.31 -13.70
N LEU A 6 29.26 -2.68 -12.65
CA LEU A 6 28.28 -1.60 -12.80
C LEU A 6 28.94 -0.37 -13.47
N PRO A 7 28.33 0.25 -14.50
CA PRO A 7 28.91 1.41 -15.16
C PRO A 7 29.05 2.58 -14.18
N ALA A 8 30.28 3.04 -13.94
CA ALA A 8 30.59 3.95 -12.83
C ALA A 8 29.77 5.25 -12.83
N GLN A 9 29.64 5.91 -13.99
CA GLN A 9 28.93 7.20 -14.07
C GLN A 9 27.42 7.06 -13.88
N ALA A 10 26.81 6.05 -14.50
CA ALA A 10 25.40 5.77 -14.38
C ALA A 10 25.02 5.32 -12.97
N LEU A 11 25.84 4.45 -12.38
CA LEU A 11 25.68 4.00 -11.01
C LEU A 11 25.72 5.18 -10.03
N LEU A 12 26.64 6.14 -10.19
CA LEU A 12 26.73 7.31 -9.31
C LEU A 12 25.47 8.19 -9.32
N ASN A 13 24.80 8.28 -10.48
CA ASN A 13 23.54 9.01 -10.59
C ASN A 13 22.40 8.24 -9.93
N GLU A 14 22.27 6.95 -10.25
CA GLU A 14 21.23 6.08 -9.70
C GLU A 14 21.38 5.86 -8.19
N TYR A 15 22.61 5.74 -7.71
CA TYR A 15 22.97 5.54 -6.30
C TYR A 15 22.35 6.58 -5.37
N LYS A 16 22.26 7.84 -5.81
CA LYS A 16 21.66 8.92 -5.03
C LYS A 16 20.14 8.76 -4.86
N GLU A 17 19.49 8.08 -5.81
CA GLU A 17 18.05 7.83 -5.80
C GLU A 17 17.69 6.49 -5.14
N MET A 18 18.63 5.56 -5.00
CA MET A 18 18.38 4.22 -4.43
C MET A 18 17.70 4.26 -3.05
N PRO A 19 18.12 5.06 -2.05
CA PRO A 19 17.44 5.14 -0.76
C PRO A 19 15.98 5.56 -0.90
N LYS A 20 15.69 6.51 -1.79
CA LYS A 20 14.34 7.02 -2.03
C LYS A 20 13.45 5.98 -2.71
N LYS A 21 13.99 5.24 -3.69
CA LYS A 21 13.28 4.13 -4.34
C LYS A 21 12.95 3.02 -3.34
N LEU A 22 13.92 2.63 -2.52
CA LEU A 22 13.71 1.63 -1.46
C LEU A 22 12.67 2.08 -0.44
N HIS A 23 12.73 3.34 0.03
CA HIS A 23 11.72 3.89 0.93
C HIS A 23 10.31 3.80 0.33
N ALA A 24 10.16 4.14 -0.96
CA ALA A 24 8.87 4.06 -1.63
C ALA A 24 8.35 2.61 -1.70
N LEU A 25 9.23 1.64 -1.94
CA LEU A 25 8.89 0.22 -1.97
C LEU A 25 8.48 -0.30 -0.59
N PHE A 26 9.20 0.08 0.47
CA PHE A 26 8.82 -0.27 1.84
C PHE A 26 7.47 0.36 2.22
N GLN A 27 7.25 1.64 1.92
CA GLN A 27 5.97 2.32 2.18
C GLN A 27 4.78 1.67 1.45
N LYS A 28 4.97 1.25 0.19
CA LYS A 28 3.95 0.51 -0.58
C LYS A 28 3.51 -0.79 0.10
N ARG A 29 4.35 -1.37 0.95
CA ARG A 29 4.09 -2.59 1.73
C ARG A 29 3.79 -2.30 3.21
N ALA A 30 3.45 -1.05 3.55
CA ALA A 30 3.19 -0.63 4.94
C ALA A 30 4.36 -0.93 5.90
N LEU A 31 5.60 -0.85 5.39
CA LEU A 31 6.82 -0.96 6.17
C LEU A 31 7.39 0.43 6.41
N GLU A 32 7.29 0.90 7.65
CA GLU A 32 7.97 2.10 8.10
C GLU A 32 9.39 1.75 8.52
N VAL A 33 10.35 2.16 7.70
CA VAL A 33 11.78 1.97 7.96
C VAL A 33 12.43 3.32 8.26
N GLY A 34 13.44 3.29 9.13
CA GLY A 34 14.28 4.45 9.39
C GLY A 34 15.22 4.76 8.22
N ASN A 35 16.32 5.45 8.51
CA ASN A 35 17.29 5.82 7.48
C ASN A 35 17.87 4.59 6.75
N ILE A 36 17.91 4.65 5.42
CA ILE A 36 18.49 3.62 4.56
C ILE A 36 19.89 4.07 4.14
N GLU A 37 20.91 3.35 4.61
CA GLU A 37 22.29 3.54 4.19
C GLU A 37 22.62 2.55 3.07
N VAL A 38 23.09 3.07 1.94
CA VAL A 38 23.48 2.26 0.78
C VAL A 38 24.99 2.34 0.63
N PHE A 39 25.64 1.20 0.49
CA PHE A 39 27.07 1.11 0.22
C PHE A 39 27.28 0.29 -1.05
N TYR A 40 28.27 0.66 -1.85
CA TYR A 40 28.58 -0.11 -3.06
C TYR A 40 30.08 -0.27 -3.27
N THR A 41 30.40 -1.34 -3.99
CA THR A 41 31.66 -1.58 -4.69
C THR A 41 31.30 -1.99 -6.12
N PRO A 42 32.23 -2.03 -7.09
CA PRO A 42 31.90 -2.36 -8.48
C PRO A 42 31.06 -3.64 -8.69
N ARG A 43 31.16 -4.63 -7.77
CA ARG A 43 30.43 -5.91 -7.82
C ARG A 43 29.47 -6.17 -6.66
N ARG A 44 29.31 -5.24 -5.71
CA ARG A 44 28.46 -5.48 -4.53
C ARG A 44 27.67 -4.23 -4.17
N LEU A 45 26.41 -4.43 -3.84
CA LEU A 45 25.54 -3.44 -3.20
C LEU A 45 25.15 -3.95 -1.81
N CYS A 46 25.25 -3.09 -0.81
CA CYS A 46 24.88 -3.40 0.57
C CYS A 46 23.87 -2.35 1.04
N LEU A 47 22.78 -2.83 1.63
CA LEU A 47 21.72 -2.00 2.22
C LEU A 47 21.77 -2.21 3.73
N LEU A 48 21.92 -1.13 4.50
CA LEU A 48 21.88 -1.15 5.95
C LEU A 48 20.71 -0.31 6.43
N ILE A 49 19.83 -0.94 7.19
CA ILE A 49 18.69 -0.30 7.83
C ILE A 49 18.71 -0.75 9.29
N LYS A 50 18.76 0.21 10.21
CA LYS A 50 18.72 -0.06 11.65
C LYS A 50 17.28 -0.25 12.10
N ASP A 51 17.09 -1.05 13.15
CA ASP A 51 15.80 -1.29 13.79
C ASP A 51 14.69 -1.68 12.80
N PHE A 52 15.05 -2.57 11.86
CA PHE A 52 14.16 -2.96 10.78
C PHE A 52 12.94 -3.73 11.32
N PRO A 53 11.70 -3.34 10.94
CA PRO A 53 10.48 -3.91 11.51
C PRO A 53 10.28 -5.37 11.11
N LEU A 54 9.91 -6.22 12.07
CA LEU A 54 9.63 -7.64 11.84
C LEU A 54 8.23 -7.92 11.28
N LEU A 55 7.34 -6.94 11.37
CA LEU A 55 5.97 -6.98 10.89
C LEU A 55 5.65 -5.69 10.14
N THR A 56 4.80 -5.78 9.13
CA THR A 56 4.15 -4.60 8.54
C THR A 56 3.22 -3.92 9.53
N GLN A 57 2.87 -2.67 9.24
CA GLN A 57 1.78 -2.02 9.95
C GLN A 57 0.44 -2.54 9.46
N GLU A 58 -0.50 -2.62 10.39
CA GLU A 58 -1.90 -2.84 10.03
C GLU A 58 -2.37 -1.60 9.27
N THR A 59 -2.98 -1.80 8.12
CA THR A 59 -3.52 -0.69 7.33
C THR A 59 -5.02 -0.82 7.20
N LYS A 60 -5.68 0.34 7.14
CA LYS A 60 -7.12 0.45 7.02
C LYS A 60 -7.42 1.15 5.71
N GLU A 61 -8.05 0.43 4.80
CA GLU A 61 -8.52 0.97 3.52
C GLU A 61 -10.00 1.34 3.66
N GLU A 62 -10.29 2.64 3.54
CA GLU A 62 -11.63 3.18 3.77
C GLU A 62 -12.37 3.43 2.46
N PHE A 63 -13.56 2.82 2.35
CA PHE A 63 -14.45 2.97 1.22
C PHE A 63 -15.67 3.78 1.64
N PHE A 64 -15.92 4.85 0.89
CA PHE A 64 -17.07 5.72 1.09
C PHE A 64 -18.02 5.59 -0.08
N GLY A 65 -19.27 5.27 0.24
CA GLY A 65 -20.33 5.05 -0.73
C GLY A 65 -21.26 6.26 -0.89
N PRO A 66 -22.43 6.04 -1.52
CA PRO A 66 -23.46 7.06 -1.67
C PRO A 66 -24.02 7.52 -0.31
N PRO A 67 -24.61 8.72 -0.24
CA PRO A 67 -25.36 9.18 0.92
C PRO A 67 -26.45 8.20 1.31
N VAL A 68 -26.60 7.96 2.62
CA VAL A 68 -27.63 7.05 3.18
C VAL A 68 -29.02 7.37 2.64
N LYS A 69 -29.35 8.67 2.55
CA LYS A 69 -30.66 9.15 2.05
C LYS A 69 -31.04 8.56 0.69
N ILE A 70 -30.09 8.39 -0.21
CA ILE A 70 -30.35 7.87 -1.57
C ILE A 70 -30.00 6.38 -1.72
N ALA A 71 -29.39 5.77 -0.70
CA ALA A 71 -28.90 4.40 -0.74
C ALA A 71 -29.78 3.42 0.06
N CYS A 72 -30.68 3.93 0.89
CA CYS A 72 -31.65 3.15 1.65
C CYS A 72 -33.04 3.23 1.02
N ASN A 73 -33.86 2.20 1.24
CA ASN A 73 -35.26 2.22 0.81
C ASN A 73 -36.04 3.28 1.60
N ASN A 74 -36.83 4.10 0.92
CA ASN A 74 -37.63 5.18 1.54
C ASN A 74 -36.81 6.17 2.41
N GLU A 75 -35.52 6.32 2.11
CA GLU A 75 -34.58 7.12 2.92
C GLU A 75 -34.39 6.63 4.37
N ASP A 76 -34.86 5.41 4.69
CA ASP A 76 -34.85 4.84 6.04
C ASP A 76 -33.88 3.65 6.12
N LYS A 77 -32.88 3.76 7.00
CA LYS A 77 -31.87 2.72 7.24
C LYS A 77 -32.47 1.40 7.71
N THR A 78 -33.58 1.45 8.44
CA THR A 78 -34.25 0.25 8.98
C THR A 78 -34.91 -0.58 7.87
N GLN A 79 -35.21 0.05 6.73
CA GLN A 79 -35.81 -0.58 5.56
C GLN A 79 -34.77 -1.19 4.61
N GLY A 80 -33.49 -1.19 5.01
CA GLY A 80 -32.40 -1.79 4.25
C GLY A 80 -31.96 -0.97 3.03
N LEU A 81 -31.01 -1.53 2.29
CA LEU A 81 -30.41 -0.88 1.12
C LEU A 81 -31.25 -1.05 -0.14
N ASN A 82 -31.27 -0.03 -0.98
CA ASN A 82 -31.82 -0.10 -2.34
C ASN A 82 -30.72 -0.56 -3.34
N ALA A 83 -31.05 -0.65 -4.62
CA ALA A 83 -30.11 -1.10 -5.66
C ALA A 83 -28.79 -0.30 -5.69
N LEU A 84 -28.81 1.00 -5.40
CA LEU A 84 -27.63 1.85 -5.35
C LEU A 84 -26.73 1.50 -4.15
N GLY A 85 -27.33 1.30 -2.97
CA GLY A 85 -26.60 0.87 -1.77
C GLY A 85 -26.04 -0.54 -1.90
N LEU A 86 -26.82 -1.47 -2.46
CA LEU A 86 -26.37 -2.84 -2.76
C LEU A 86 -25.21 -2.84 -3.74
N GLY A 87 -25.27 -2.02 -4.79
CA GLY A 87 -24.20 -1.89 -5.78
C GLY A 87 -22.87 -1.43 -5.18
N PHE A 88 -22.88 -0.65 -4.09
CA PHE A 88 -21.66 -0.27 -3.38
C PHE A 88 -21.01 -1.49 -2.71
N TYR A 89 -21.76 -2.26 -1.92
CA TYR A 89 -21.24 -3.46 -1.24
C TYR A 89 -20.86 -4.58 -2.22
N GLN A 90 -21.61 -4.76 -3.31
CA GLN A 90 -21.28 -5.72 -4.36
C GLN A 90 -19.96 -5.41 -5.05
N LYS A 91 -19.66 -4.13 -5.33
CA LYS A 91 -18.36 -3.71 -5.89
C LYS A 91 -17.20 -4.01 -4.96
N LEU A 92 -17.44 -4.03 -3.66
CA LEU A 92 -16.45 -4.39 -2.64
C LEU A 92 -16.38 -5.91 -2.40
N GLY A 93 -17.17 -6.71 -3.11
CA GLY A 93 -17.23 -8.17 -2.96
C GLY A 93 -17.94 -8.65 -1.69
N LEU A 94 -18.68 -7.78 -1.02
CA LEU A 94 -19.36 -8.06 0.25
C LEU A 94 -20.75 -8.65 -0.03
N LYS A 95 -20.98 -9.87 0.47
CA LYS A 95 -22.24 -10.62 0.29
C LYS A 95 -23.24 -10.39 1.41
N ASP A 96 -22.76 -10.06 2.61
CA ASP A 96 -23.60 -9.65 3.73
C ASP A 96 -23.68 -8.13 3.75
N HIS A 97 -24.88 -7.62 3.49
CA HIS A 97 -25.21 -6.20 3.47
C HIS A 97 -26.47 -5.93 4.31
N GLN A 98 -26.85 -6.88 5.16
CA GLN A 98 -27.98 -6.74 6.08
C GLN A 98 -27.63 -5.79 7.22
N HIS A 99 -26.35 -5.75 7.60
CA HIS A 99 -25.78 -4.80 8.55
C HIS A 99 -24.71 -3.94 7.88
N PHE A 100 -25.14 -2.84 7.27
CA PHE A 100 -24.24 -1.88 6.62
C PHE A 100 -23.73 -0.83 7.60
N GLN A 101 -22.55 -0.29 7.34
CA GLN A 101 -21.93 0.75 8.16
C GLN A 101 -22.11 2.12 7.52
N THR A 102 -22.10 3.17 8.34
CA THR A 102 -22.18 4.56 7.88
C THR A 102 -21.07 5.41 8.50
N ALA A 103 -20.67 6.46 7.80
CA ALA A 103 -19.71 7.45 8.27
C ALA A 103 -20.14 8.85 7.81
N PHE A 104 -19.69 9.88 8.51
CA PHE A 104 -19.88 11.27 8.08
C PHE A 104 -18.72 11.72 7.20
N LYS A 105 -19.04 12.14 5.97
CA LYS A 105 -18.08 12.73 5.04
C LYS A 105 -18.71 13.93 4.35
N ASN A 106 -18.03 15.08 4.37
CA ASN A 106 -18.52 16.34 3.79
C ASN A 106 -19.94 16.72 4.27
N ASN A 107 -20.17 16.66 5.59
CA ASN A 107 -21.45 16.96 6.24
C ASN A 107 -22.64 16.08 5.78
N LYS A 108 -22.38 14.95 5.12
CA LYS A 108 -23.40 13.97 4.74
C LYS A 108 -23.07 12.63 5.37
N GLU A 109 -24.11 11.94 5.80
CA GLU A 109 -23.98 10.55 6.21
C GLU A 109 -23.97 9.66 4.96
N VAL A 110 -22.90 8.89 4.79
CA VAL A 110 -22.66 8.03 3.63
C VAL A 110 -22.50 6.58 4.06
N LEU A 111 -22.78 5.65 3.14
CA LEU A 111 -22.38 4.26 3.33
C LEU A 111 -20.87 4.15 3.48
N TYR A 112 -20.44 3.21 4.30
CA TYR A 112 -19.05 3.06 4.67
C TYR A 112 -18.66 1.59 4.76
N HIS A 113 -17.40 1.31 4.45
CA HIS A 113 -16.76 0.05 4.76
C HIS A 113 -15.27 0.29 4.96
N ALA A 114 -14.68 -0.41 5.92
CA ALA A 114 -13.25 -0.44 6.11
C ALA A 114 -12.74 -1.86 5.91
N LYS A 115 -11.81 -2.01 4.98
CA LYS A 115 -11.03 -3.24 4.85
C LYS A 115 -9.78 -3.09 5.69
N ILE A 116 -9.63 -3.97 6.67
CA ILE A 116 -8.42 -4.06 7.49
C ILE A 116 -7.48 -5.03 6.78
N HIS A 117 -6.26 -4.58 6.51
CA HIS A 117 -5.18 -5.43 6.06
C HIS A 117 -4.32 -5.74 7.29
N GLU A 118 -4.37 -7.00 7.72
CA GLU A 118 -3.62 -7.47 8.88
C GLU A 118 -2.11 -7.36 8.65
N LYS A 119 -1.37 -7.35 9.76
CA LYS A 119 0.09 -7.35 9.74
C LYS A 119 0.61 -8.64 9.14
N GLU A 120 1.64 -8.55 8.32
CA GLU A 120 2.35 -9.70 7.77
C GLU A 120 3.84 -9.71 8.16
N PRO A 121 4.48 -10.89 8.29
CA PRO A 121 5.90 -10.99 8.61
C PRO A 121 6.79 -10.40 7.52
N THR A 122 7.67 -9.47 7.88
CA THR A 122 8.50 -8.80 6.86
C THR A 122 9.48 -9.74 6.17
N LYS A 123 9.88 -10.83 6.82
CA LYS A 123 10.75 -11.86 6.24
C LYS A 123 10.23 -12.40 4.90
N ASP A 124 8.91 -12.43 4.73
CA ASP A 124 8.25 -12.96 3.54
C ASP A 124 8.17 -11.90 2.43
N LEU A 125 8.43 -10.63 2.77
CA LEU A 125 8.40 -9.46 1.88
C LEU A 125 9.78 -9.01 1.39
N ILE A 126 10.85 -9.32 2.11
CA ILE A 126 12.21 -8.84 1.77
C ILE A 126 12.60 -9.24 0.34
N MET A 127 12.46 -10.50 -0.03
CA MET A 127 12.88 -10.95 -1.36
C MET A 127 12.08 -10.28 -2.49
N PRO A 128 10.73 -10.24 -2.44
CA PRO A 128 9.95 -9.48 -3.42
C PRO A 128 10.36 -8.00 -3.51
N ILE A 129 10.62 -7.34 -2.38
CA ILE A 129 11.02 -5.91 -2.36
C ILE A 129 12.38 -5.73 -3.01
N VAL A 130 13.35 -6.60 -2.70
CA VAL A 130 14.69 -6.53 -3.29
C VAL A 130 14.64 -6.77 -4.81
N LEU A 131 13.83 -7.70 -5.28
CA LEU A 131 13.64 -7.94 -6.71
C LEU A 131 13.03 -6.72 -7.42
N GLU A 132 11.93 -6.17 -6.88
CA GLU A 132 11.27 -4.97 -7.42
C GLU A 132 12.22 -3.76 -7.41
N PHE A 133 13.08 -3.65 -6.38
CA PHE A 133 14.12 -2.64 -6.32
C PHE A 133 15.15 -2.79 -7.45
N LEU A 134 15.70 -3.99 -7.63
CA LEU A 134 16.72 -4.26 -8.66
C LEU A 134 16.18 -4.03 -10.07
N GLU A 135 14.93 -4.43 -10.33
CA GLU A 135 14.25 -4.18 -11.60
C GLU A 135 13.99 -2.68 -11.86
N GLY A 136 13.84 -1.89 -10.79
CA GLY A 136 13.62 -0.45 -10.85
C GLY A 136 14.90 0.40 -10.99
N LEU A 137 16.09 -0.21 -10.95
CA LEU A 137 17.35 0.50 -11.15
C LEU A 137 17.52 0.86 -12.63
N ASN A 138 17.86 2.13 -12.90
CA ASN A 138 18.09 2.60 -14.26
C ASN A 138 19.52 3.14 -14.38
N PHE A 139 20.28 2.61 -15.33
CA PHE A 139 21.66 3.01 -15.60
C PHE A 139 21.83 3.82 -16.89
N GLY A 140 20.73 4.36 -17.44
CA GLY A 140 20.72 5.12 -18.69
C GLY A 140 20.28 4.29 -19.88
#